data_AF-A0A937PR84-F1
#
_entry.id   AF-A0A937PR84-F1
#
_cell.length_a   1.000
_cell.length_b   1.000
_cell.length_c   1.000
_cell.angle_alpha   90.00
_cell.angle_beta   90.00
_cell.angle_gamma   90.00
#
_symmetry.space_group_name_H-M   'P 1'
#
loop_
_entity.id
_entity.type
_entity.pdbx_description
1 polymer ?
#
loop_
_entity_poly.entity_id
_entity_poly.type
_entity_poly.pdbx_seq_one_letter_code
_entity_poly.pdbx_strand_id
1 'polypeptide(L)'
;MSHPLADIFRKAARLNAEDPRRTGHTIAIESGKEVIATGDLHGHRQNLMKIIAFADLPNRPEARLVLQEIVHGLPDARTGQDRSVDVLLRAVRLKLASPEQVIFLLGNHDIAQATGNEITKGGRGVCEAFVQGVRNAVGDEDAAEVLAAINEFLLSIPIAARTPGGVMMLHTLPTPQRMNLAGPDVPAEPYTPQDLARGGCVYEWTWGRNPTGEQIDSLAEHLGAEYFVLAHKRIETAHEIV
;
A
#
# COMPACT_ATOMS: atom_id res chain seq x y z
N MET A 1 -11.93 27.11 -2.76
CA MET A 1 -11.11 26.32 -3.73
C MET A 1 -10.56 25.14 -2.95
N SER A 2 -10.46 23.95 -3.55
CA SER A 2 -9.87 22.80 -2.86
C SER A 2 -8.39 23.05 -2.56
N HIS A 3 -7.90 22.54 -1.43
CA HIS A 3 -6.47 22.61 -1.12
C HIS A 3 -5.63 21.83 -2.17
N PRO A 4 -4.53 22.39 -2.72
CA PRO A 4 -3.77 21.75 -3.80
C PRO A 4 -3.23 20.34 -3.50
N LEU A 5 -2.90 20.04 -2.23
CA LEU A 5 -2.49 18.69 -1.84
C LEU A 5 -3.68 17.72 -1.89
N ALA A 6 -4.88 18.15 -1.48
CA ALA A 6 -6.07 17.31 -1.54
C ALA A 6 -6.37 16.92 -3.00
N ASP A 7 -6.27 17.87 -3.94
CA ASP A 7 -6.43 17.60 -5.37
C ASP A 7 -5.44 16.58 -5.92
N ILE A 8 -4.19 16.57 -5.46
CA ILE A 8 -3.18 15.60 -5.86
C ILE A 8 -3.60 14.18 -5.45
N PHE A 9 -4.03 14.01 -4.19
CA PHE A 9 -4.47 12.71 -3.69
C PHE A 9 -5.73 12.21 -4.39
N ARG A 10 -6.75 13.07 -4.57
CA ARG A 10 -7.98 12.70 -5.30
C ARG A 10 -7.72 12.33 -6.76
N LYS A 11 -6.79 13.03 -7.43
CA LYS A 11 -6.36 12.65 -8.79
C LYS A 11 -5.73 11.26 -8.81
N ALA A 12 -4.85 10.95 -7.85
CA ALA A 12 -4.24 9.63 -7.78
C ALA A 12 -5.22 8.54 -7.38
N ALA A 13 -6.20 8.85 -6.53
CA ALA A 13 -7.28 7.93 -6.17
C ALA A 13 -8.08 7.52 -7.41
N ARG A 14 -8.45 8.51 -8.25
CA ARG A 14 -9.08 8.24 -9.56
C ARG A 14 -8.21 7.40 -10.47
N LEU A 15 -6.91 7.70 -10.59
CA LEU A 15 -6.00 6.88 -11.40
C LEU A 15 -5.89 5.42 -10.93
N ASN A 16 -6.03 5.16 -9.63
CA ASN A 16 -6.08 3.78 -9.13
C ASN A 16 -7.43 3.11 -9.43
N ALA A 17 -8.54 3.84 -9.31
CA ALA A 17 -9.89 3.31 -9.53
C ALA A 17 -10.20 3.07 -11.02
N GLU A 18 -9.71 3.95 -11.88
CA GLU A 18 -9.95 3.95 -13.34
C GLU A 18 -8.85 3.23 -14.12
N ASP A 19 -7.88 2.60 -13.45
CA ASP A 19 -6.81 1.84 -14.12
C ASP A 19 -7.44 0.70 -14.94
N PRO A 20 -7.30 0.68 -16.28
CA PRO A 20 -7.98 -0.30 -17.13
C PRO A 20 -7.46 -1.73 -16.92
N ARG A 21 -6.34 -1.88 -16.23
CA ARG A 21 -5.77 -3.19 -15.85
C ARG A 21 -6.35 -3.72 -14.55
N ARG A 22 -7.22 -2.95 -13.89
CA ARG A 22 -7.83 -3.32 -12.61
C ARG A 22 -9.08 -4.16 -12.83
N THR A 23 -9.13 -5.29 -12.14
CA THR A 23 -10.35 -6.08 -11.95
C THR A 23 -10.55 -6.28 -10.47
N GLY A 24 -11.61 -5.70 -9.92
CA GLY A 24 -11.85 -5.65 -8.48
C GLY A 24 -10.71 -4.94 -7.74
N HIS A 25 -10.06 -5.62 -6.78
CA HIS A 25 -8.88 -5.08 -6.08
C HIS A 25 -7.56 -5.72 -6.53
N THR A 26 -7.52 -6.23 -7.76
CA THR A 26 -6.29 -6.77 -8.37
C THR A 26 -5.91 -6.00 -9.64
N ILE A 27 -4.63 -5.66 -9.79
CA ILE A 27 -4.05 -5.07 -11.01
C ILE A 27 -3.35 -6.15 -11.83
N ALA A 28 -3.67 -6.27 -13.11
CA ALA A 28 -2.94 -7.11 -14.06
C ALA A 28 -1.75 -6.33 -14.65
N ILE A 29 -0.52 -6.78 -14.36
CA ILE A 29 0.68 -6.27 -15.01
C ILE A 29 0.82 -6.91 -16.38
N GLU A 30 1.17 -6.09 -17.39
CA GLU A 30 1.26 -6.54 -18.77
C GLU A 30 2.45 -7.50 -19.00
N SER A 31 2.40 -8.28 -20.07
CA SER A 31 3.53 -9.13 -20.47
C SER A 31 4.74 -8.30 -20.92
N GLY A 32 5.95 -8.83 -20.75
CA GLY A 32 7.20 -8.19 -21.16
C GLY A 32 7.60 -6.97 -20.32
N LYS A 33 7.03 -6.84 -19.11
CA LYS A 33 7.38 -5.78 -18.15
C LYS A 33 8.38 -6.27 -17.12
N GLU A 34 9.26 -5.38 -16.70
CA GLU A 34 10.15 -5.60 -15.56
C GLU A 34 9.49 -5.06 -14.30
N VAL A 35 9.33 -5.90 -13.29
CA VAL A 35 8.68 -5.50 -12.03
C VAL A 35 9.73 -5.23 -10.97
N ILE A 36 9.70 -4.01 -10.43
CA ILE A 36 10.52 -3.58 -9.30
C ILE A 36 9.58 -3.54 -8.09
N ALA A 37 9.59 -4.60 -7.28
CA ALA A 37 8.80 -4.68 -6.07
C ALA A 37 9.58 -4.18 -4.85
N THR A 38 8.95 -3.35 -4.02
CA THR A 38 9.50 -2.90 -2.73
C THR A 38 8.78 -3.56 -1.57
N GLY A 39 9.45 -3.67 -0.42
CA GLY A 39 8.80 -3.91 0.86
C GLY A 39 8.31 -2.61 1.52
N ASP A 40 8.06 -2.67 2.83
CA ASP A 40 7.51 -1.57 3.63
C ASP A 40 8.42 -0.34 3.63
N LEU A 41 7.88 0.81 3.25
CA LEU A 41 8.63 2.06 3.17
C LEU A 41 8.61 2.88 4.47
N HIS A 42 7.52 2.84 5.24
CA HIS A 42 7.37 3.48 6.55
C HIS A 42 8.04 4.87 6.65
N GLY A 43 7.62 5.80 5.81
CA GLY A 43 8.08 7.19 5.81
C GLY A 43 9.58 7.36 5.52
N HIS A 44 10.28 6.32 5.05
CA HIS A 44 11.73 6.35 4.88
C HIS A 44 12.14 7.07 3.58
N ARG A 45 12.17 8.40 3.65
CA ARG A 45 12.46 9.30 2.52
C ARG A 45 13.68 8.89 1.69
N GLN A 46 14.80 8.54 2.34
CA GLN A 46 16.03 8.18 1.62
C GLN A 46 15.88 6.88 0.82
N ASN A 47 15.05 5.94 1.27
CA ASN A 47 14.84 4.68 0.57
C ASN A 47 13.95 4.93 -0.64
N LEU A 48 12.86 5.70 -0.48
CA LEU A 48 12.04 6.12 -1.62
C LEU A 48 12.89 6.83 -2.69
N MET A 49 13.83 7.69 -2.29
CA MET A 49 14.72 8.36 -3.26
C MET A 49 15.61 7.38 -4.03
N LYS A 50 16.19 6.39 -3.34
CA LYS A 50 17.01 5.35 -3.98
C LYS A 50 16.17 4.49 -4.93
N ILE A 51 14.96 4.12 -4.51
CA ILE A 51 14.01 3.35 -5.32
C ILE A 51 13.63 4.13 -6.59
N ILE A 52 13.26 5.41 -6.47
CA ILE A 52 12.91 6.25 -7.63
C ILE A 52 14.10 6.36 -8.60
N ALA A 53 15.30 6.58 -8.07
CA ALA A 53 16.51 6.67 -8.88
C ALA A 53 16.85 5.34 -9.59
N PHE A 54 16.66 4.20 -8.91
CA PHE A 54 16.88 2.88 -9.47
C PHE A 54 15.85 2.53 -10.55
N ALA A 55 14.58 2.86 -10.29
CA ALA A 55 13.48 2.57 -11.21
C ALA A 55 13.58 3.37 -12.49
N ASP A 56 14.11 4.60 -12.43
CA ASP A 56 14.37 5.48 -13.57
C ASP A 56 13.24 5.47 -14.63
N LEU A 57 12.00 5.52 -14.14
CA LEU A 57 10.80 5.26 -14.94
C LEU A 57 10.72 6.06 -16.25
N PRO A 58 11.16 7.34 -16.33
CA PRO A 58 11.16 8.09 -17.59
C PRO A 58 12.03 7.48 -18.69
N ASN A 59 13.09 6.75 -18.32
CA ASN A 59 14.01 6.12 -19.27
C ASN A 59 13.76 4.60 -19.42
N ARG A 60 12.81 4.04 -18.65
CA ARG A 60 12.52 2.60 -18.57
C ARG A 60 11.02 2.30 -18.76
N PRO A 61 10.49 2.41 -19.99
CA PRO A 61 9.07 2.22 -20.27
C PRO A 61 8.55 0.80 -19.94
N GLU A 62 9.44 -0.19 -19.90
CA GLU A 62 9.17 -1.56 -19.49
C GLU A 62 9.01 -1.73 -17.98
N ALA A 63 9.55 -0.80 -17.17
CA ALA A 63 9.54 -0.91 -15.72
C ALA A 63 8.15 -0.66 -15.13
N ARG A 64 7.81 -1.44 -14.11
CA ARG A 64 6.65 -1.29 -13.23
C ARG A 64 7.16 -1.25 -11.79
N LEU A 65 6.96 -0.14 -11.11
CA LEU A 65 7.36 0.06 -9.73
C LEU A 65 6.19 -0.21 -8.80
N VAL A 66 6.31 -1.23 -7.96
CA VAL A 66 5.32 -1.61 -6.95
C VAL A 66 5.77 -1.06 -5.59
N LEU A 67 4.97 -0.18 -4.99
CA LEU A 67 5.21 0.48 -3.71
C LEU A 67 4.24 -0.01 -2.64
N GLN A 68 4.74 -0.22 -1.43
CA GLN A 68 3.95 -0.76 -0.30
C GLN A 68 4.20 0.06 0.97
N GLU A 69 3.14 0.21 1.77
CA GLU A 69 3.18 0.69 3.16
C GLU A 69 4.08 1.93 3.38
N ILE A 70 3.69 3.06 2.78
CA ILE A 70 4.49 4.29 2.79
C ILE A 70 4.35 5.08 4.09
N VAL A 71 3.20 5.00 4.76
CA VAL A 71 2.92 5.84 5.93
C VAL A 71 3.48 5.27 7.23
N HIS A 72 3.38 6.06 8.31
CA HIS A 72 3.72 5.64 9.68
C HIS A 72 5.21 5.36 9.93
N GLY A 73 6.05 6.24 9.39
CA GLY A 73 7.47 6.25 9.67
C GLY A 73 7.85 6.65 11.09
N LEU A 74 9.13 6.53 11.40
CA LEU A 74 9.67 7.09 12.64
C LEU A 74 9.56 8.62 12.61
N PRO A 75 9.32 9.26 13.77
CA PRO A 75 9.35 10.71 13.86
C PRO A 75 10.69 11.26 13.37
N ASP A 76 10.64 12.40 12.70
CA ASP A 76 11.84 13.12 12.31
C ASP A 76 12.68 13.46 13.55
N ALA A 77 13.96 13.14 13.51
CA ALA A 77 14.85 13.28 14.66
C ALA A 77 15.03 14.73 15.13
N ARG A 78 14.75 15.72 14.26
CA ARG A 78 14.85 17.15 14.60
C ARG A 78 13.54 17.73 15.09
N THR A 79 12.43 17.39 14.44
CA THR A 79 11.13 18.02 14.76
C THR A 79 10.26 17.17 15.68
N GLY A 80 10.55 15.88 15.82
CA GLY A 80 9.72 14.92 16.55
C GLY A 80 8.38 14.63 15.85
N GLN A 81 8.18 15.10 14.61
CA GLN A 81 6.93 14.95 13.87
C GLN A 81 7.01 13.76 12.90
N ASP A 82 5.87 13.10 12.67
CA ASP A 82 5.74 12.20 11.53
C ASP A 82 5.77 13.03 10.22
N ARG A 83 6.73 12.71 9.33
CA ARG A 83 6.90 13.36 8.01
C ARG A 83 6.47 12.46 6.85
N SER A 84 5.75 11.38 7.14
CA SER A 84 5.33 10.41 6.12
C SER A 84 4.38 11.02 5.09
N VAL A 85 3.65 12.10 5.43
CA VAL A 85 2.84 12.85 4.46
C VAL A 85 3.68 13.39 3.29
N ASP A 86 4.91 13.85 3.54
CA ASP A 86 5.79 14.34 2.46
C ASP A 86 6.25 13.20 1.55
N VAL A 87 6.51 12.05 2.15
CA VAL A 87 6.99 10.84 1.47
C VAL A 87 5.86 10.27 0.61
N LEU A 88 4.66 10.17 1.18
CA LEU A 88 3.44 9.76 0.49
C LEU A 88 3.13 10.73 -0.67
N LEU A 89 3.15 12.04 -0.43
CA LEU A 89 2.93 13.04 -1.49
C LEU A 89 3.93 12.88 -2.64
N ARG A 90 5.19 12.55 -2.34
CA ARG A 90 6.21 12.33 -3.37
C ARG A 90 5.94 11.07 -4.20
N ALA A 91 5.56 9.97 -3.56
CA ALA A 91 5.18 8.74 -4.26
C ALA A 91 3.91 8.94 -5.10
N VAL A 92 2.92 9.67 -4.58
CA VAL A 92 1.69 10.01 -5.30
C VAL A 92 1.98 10.87 -6.52
N ARG A 93 2.87 11.87 -6.42
CA ARG A 93 3.31 12.66 -7.59
C ARG A 93 3.99 11.80 -8.65
N LEU A 94 4.74 10.76 -8.24
CA LEU A 94 5.32 9.81 -9.19
C LEU A 94 4.23 9.01 -9.92
N LYS A 95 3.16 8.58 -9.22
CA LYS A 95 1.98 7.97 -9.86
C LYS A 95 1.28 8.91 -10.83
N LEU A 96 1.14 10.20 -10.49
CA LEU A 96 0.57 11.16 -11.43
C LEU A 96 1.45 11.33 -12.69
N ALA A 97 2.78 11.28 -12.54
CA ALA A 97 3.71 11.43 -13.65
C ALA A 97 3.83 10.16 -14.52
N SER A 98 3.66 8.98 -13.90
CA SER A 98 3.77 7.67 -14.57
C SER A 98 2.62 6.75 -14.14
N PRO A 99 1.36 7.03 -14.54
CA PRO A 99 0.16 6.35 -14.03
C PRO A 99 0.19 4.83 -14.20
N GLU A 100 0.66 4.35 -15.34
CA GLU A 100 0.69 2.92 -15.61
C GLU A 100 1.92 2.23 -14.99
N GLN A 101 2.99 2.97 -14.72
CA GLN A 101 4.24 2.38 -14.21
C GLN A 101 4.25 2.26 -12.69
N VAL A 102 3.59 3.16 -11.97
CA VAL A 102 3.56 3.12 -10.50
C VAL A 102 2.30 2.41 -10.02
N ILE A 103 2.50 1.37 -9.23
CA ILE A 103 1.45 0.56 -8.63
C ILE A 103 1.64 0.61 -7.12
N PHE A 104 0.58 0.93 -6.38
CA PHE A 104 0.58 0.79 -4.93
C PHE A 104 -0.11 -0.52 -4.56
N LEU A 105 0.35 -1.19 -3.52
CA LEU A 105 -0.39 -2.28 -2.88
C LEU A 105 -0.80 -1.90 -1.47
N LEU A 106 -2.02 -2.28 -1.11
CA LEU A 106 -2.67 -1.86 0.13
C LEU A 106 -2.04 -2.58 1.32
N GLY A 107 -1.43 -1.81 2.22
CA GLY A 107 -0.86 -2.31 3.46
C GLY A 107 -1.81 -2.21 4.65
N ASN A 108 -1.46 -2.88 5.74
CA ASN A 108 -2.24 -2.79 6.97
C ASN A 108 -2.20 -1.40 7.60
N HIS A 109 -1.07 -0.70 7.48
CA HIS A 109 -0.93 0.68 7.95
C HIS A 109 -1.80 1.66 7.15
N ASP A 110 -2.05 1.40 5.87
CA ASP A 110 -2.91 2.23 5.03
C ASP A 110 -4.38 2.11 5.47
N ILE A 111 -4.85 0.88 5.70
CA ILE A 111 -6.21 0.64 6.21
C ILE A 111 -6.37 1.19 7.62
N ALA A 112 -5.39 0.99 8.49
CA ALA A 112 -5.39 1.53 9.85
C ALA A 112 -5.61 3.05 9.83
N GLN A 113 -4.85 3.76 9.00
CA GLN A 113 -5.00 5.20 8.83
C GLN A 113 -6.38 5.59 8.28
N ALA A 114 -6.85 4.91 7.24
CA ALA A 114 -8.12 5.24 6.59
C ALA A 114 -9.33 4.98 7.49
N THR A 115 -9.26 3.97 8.36
CA THR A 115 -10.35 3.56 9.27
C THR A 115 -10.24 4.16 10.66
N GLY A 116 -9.12 4.80 11.01
CA GLY A 116 -8.84 5.26 12.37
C GLY A 116 -8.54 4.14 13.37
N ASN A 117 -8.23 2.93 12.87
CA ASN A 117 -7.84 1.78 13.70
C ASN A 117 -6.39 1.95 14.15
N GLU A 118 -6.20 2.59 15.29
CA GLU A 118 -4.88 2.99 15.81
C GLU A 118 -3.90 1.82 15.98
N ILE A 119 -2.62 2.06 15.66
CA ILE A 119 -1.53 1.11 15.83
C ILE A 119 -0.52 1.68 16.83
N THR A 120 -0.29 0.95 17.92
CA THR A 120 0.73 1.34 18.91
C THR A 120 2.09 0.75 18.54
N LYS A 121 3.08 1.60 18.28
CA LYS A 121 4.48 1.21 18.03
C LYS A 121 5.42 2.01 18.94
N GLY A 122 6.16 1.31 19.80
CA GLY A 122 7.06 1.96 20.76
C GLY A 122 6.34 2.91 21.74
N GLY A 123 5.11 2.56 22.14
CA GLY A 123 4.29 3.38 23.04
C GLY A 123 3.59 4.58 22.41
N ARG A 124 3.60 4.70 21.07
CA ARG A 124 2.98 5.81 20.33
C ARG A 124 1.92 5.30 19.36
N GLY A 125 0.78 5.99 19.27
CA GLY A 125 -0.19 5.84 18.18
C GLY A 125 0.37 6.45 16.90
N VAL A 126 0.57 5.63 15.87
CA VAL A 126 1.16 6.10 14.61
C VAL A 126 0.14 6.80 13.70
N CYS A 127 -1.16 6.48 13.82
CA CYS A 127 -2.22 7.15 13.09
C CYS A 127 -2.42 8.56 13.64
N GLU A 128 -2.50 8.72 14.96
CA GLU A 128 -2.52 10.03 15.62
C GLU A 128 -1.28 10.87 15.25
N ALA A 129 -0.09 10.27 15.28
CA ALA A 129 1.15 10.96 14.90
C ALA A 129 1.13 11.44 13.44
N PHE A 130 0.60 10.62 12.52
CA PHE A 130 0.45 10.99 11.12
C PHE A 130 -0.56 12.13 10.94
N VAL A 131 -1.71 12.07 11.61
CA VAL A 131 -2.71 13.16 11.63
C VAL A 131 -2.09 14.47 12.10
N GLN A 132 -1.30 14.43 13.17
CA GLN A 132 -0.59 15.63 13.64
C GLN A 132 0.48 16.09 12.63
N GLY A 133 1.17 15.16 11.97
CA GLY A 133 2.10 15.45 10.88
C GLY A 133 1.44 16.19 9.72
N VAL A 134 0.23 15.78 9.32
CA VAL A 134 -0.56 16.46 8.28
C VAL A 134 -0.96 17.86 8.74
N ARG A 135 -1.51 18.01 9.96
CA ARG A 135 -1.85 19.34 10.53
C ARG A 135 -0.66 20.29 10.54
N ASN A 136 0.51 19.80 10.96
CA ASN A 136 1.73 20.61 10.95
C ASN A 136 2.18 21.01 9.54
N ALA A 137 1.87 20.19 8.52
CA ALA A 137 2.28 20.43 7.14
C ALA A 137 1.37 21.42 6.40
N VAL A 138 0.07 21.42 6.67
CA VAL A 138 -0.92 22.22 5.91
C VAL A 138 -1.67 23.26 6.75
N GLY A 139 -1.55 23.22 8.08
CA GLY A 139 -2.34 24.04 9.00
C GLY A 139 -3.66 23.39 9.40
N ASP A 140 -4.21 23.79 10.55
CA ASP A 140 -5.41 23.17 11.12
C ASP A 140 -6.67 23.36 10.26
N GLU A 141 -6.78 24.50 9.57
CA GLU A 141 -7.93 24.83 8.71
C GLU A 141 -8.06 23.86 7.52
N ASP A 142 -6.95 23.48 6.91
CA ASP A 142 -6.91 22.64 5.71
C ASP A 142 -6.74 21.14 6.02
N ALA A 143 -6.33 20.80 7.25
CA ALA A 143 -5.96 19.44 7.63
C ALA A 143 -7.09 18.42 7.41
N ALA A 144 -8.33 18.80 7.74
CA ALA A 144 -9.48 17.90 7.58
C ALA A 144 -9.72 17.54 6.10
N GLU A 145 -9.62 18.51 5.20
CA GLU A 145 -9.78 18.27 3.76
C GLU A 145 -8.66 17.36 3.23
N VAL A 146 -7.41 17.66 3.59
CA VAL A 146 -6.25 16.91 3.13
C VAL A 146 -6.26 15.47 3.66
N LEU A 147 -6.63 15.26 4.93
CA LEU A 147 -6.77 13.92 5.51
C LEU A 147 -7.87 13.11 4.81
N ALA A 148 -9.02 13.73 4.52
CA ALA A 148 -10.08 13.07 3.78
C ALA A 148 -9.61 12.61 2.38
N ALA A 149 -8.86 13.47 1.68
CA ALA A 149 -8.31 13.13 0.37
C ALA A 149 -7.20 12.05 0.45
N ILE A 150 -6.36 12.07 1.49
CA ILE A 150 -5.39 10.99 1.75
C ILE A 150 -6.12 9.68 1.98
N ASN A 151 -7.16 9.65 2.83
CA ASN A 151 -7.93 8.42 3.09
C ASN A 151 -8.64 7.91 1.83
N GLU A 152 -9.19 8.79 1.00
CA GLU A 152 -9.73 8.44 -0.33
C GLU A 152 -8.67 7.77 -1.21
N PHE A 153 -7.45 8.33 -1.24
CA PHE A 153 -6.33 7.71 -1.94
C PHE A 153 -5.97 6.34 -1.35
N LEU A 154 -5.81 6.21 -0.04
CA LEU A 154 -5.44 4.94 0.60
C LEU A 154 -6.49 3.84 0.32
N LEU A 155 -7.78 4.16 0.41
CA LEU A 155 -8.86 3.22 0.11
C LEU A 155 -9.00 2.87 -1.37
N SER A 156 -8.41 3.68 -2.26
CA SER A 156 -8.35 3.35 -3.69
C SER A 156 -7.25 2.33 -4.02
N ILE A 157 -6.28 2.09 -3.15
CA ILE A 157 -5.14 1.22 -3.44
C ILE A 157 -5.63 -0.24 -3.62
N PRO A 158 -5.19 -0.96 -4.68
CA PRO A 158 -5.52 -2.38 -4.86
C PRO A 158 -4.83 -3.27 -3.82
N ILE A 159 -5.40 -4.43 -3.53
CA ILE A 159 -4.84 -5.42 -2.59
C ILE A 159 -3.70 -6.19 -3.26
N ALA A 160 -3.86 -6.50 -4.55
CA ALA A 160 -2.94 -7.37 -5.26
C ALA A 160 -2.52 -6.80 -6.62
N ALA A 161 -1.34 -7.20 -7.07
CA ALA A 161 -0.93 -7.12 -8.46
C ALA A 161 -0.48 -8.49 -8.95
N ARG A 162 -0.76 -8.83 -10.20
CA ARG A 162 -0.38 -10.13 -10.78
C ARG A 162 0.30 -9.96 -12.12
N THR A 163 1.28 -10.80 -12.41
CA THR A 163 1.92 -10.87 -13.74
C THR A 163 1.35 -12.04 -14.55
N PRO A 164 1.56 -12.07 -15.88
CA PRO A 164 1.15 -13.20 -16.71
C PRO A 164 1.97 -14.47 -16.43
N GLY A 165 3.16 -14.33 -15.84
CA GLY A 165 4.04 -15.44 -15.46
C GLY A 165 3.76 -16.00 -14.07
N GLY A 166 2.53 -15.87 -13.56
CA GLY A 166 2.12 -16.48 -12.29
C GLY A 166 2.62 -15.78 -11.02
N VAL A 167 3.32 -14.64 -11.10
CA VAL A 167 3.74 -13.91 -9.89
C VAL A 167 2.59 -13.09 -9.35
N MET A 168 2.24 -13.26 -8.08
CA MET A 168 1.26 -12.46 -7.37
C MET A 168 1.93 -11.68 -6.23
N MET A 169 1.71 -10.38 -6.21
CA MET A 169 2.25 -9.47 -5.20
C MET A 169 1.12 -8.97 -4.31
N LEU A 170 1.29 -9.10 -3.00
CA LEU A 170 0.39 -8.60 -1.96
C LEU A 170 1.21 -8.09 -0.78
N HIS A 171 0.60 -7.30 0.10
CA HIS A 171 1.29 -6.91 1.34
C HIS A 171 1.54 -8.12 2.25
N THR A 172 0.55 -9.00 2.37
CA THR A 172 0.64 -10.26 3.12
C THR A 172 -0.40 -11.26 2.62
N LEU A 173 -0.40 -12.47 3.19
CA LEU A 173 -1.47 -13.45 3.07
C LEU A 173 -2.22 -13.55 4.39
N PRO A 174 -3.51 -13.95 4.40
CA PRO A 174 -4.27 -14.10 5.62
C PRO A 174 -3.63 -15.06 6.62
N THR A 175 -3.84 -14.80 7.91
CA THR A 175 -3.41 -15.74 8.97
C THR A 175 -4.15 -17.07 8.79
N PRO A 176 -3.49 -18.24 8.83
CA PRO A 176 -4.14 -19.54 8.57
C PRO A 176 -5.42 -19.76 9.37
N GLN A 177 -5.41 -19.41 10.66
CA GLN A 177 -6.55 -19.59 11.58
C GLN A 177 -7.70 -18.61 11.33
N ARG A 178 -7.53 -17.66 10.40
CA ARG A 178 -8.51 -16.62 10.04
C ARG A 178 -8.96 -16.72 8.58
N MET A 179 -8.59 -17.80 7.88
CA MET A 179 -9.01 -18.04 6.49
C MET A 179 -10.53 -18.07 6.30
N ASN A 180 -11.28 -18.52 7.29
CA ASN A 180 -12.75 -18.50 7.25
C ASN A 180 -13.34 -17.07 7.24
N LEU A 181 -12.60 -16.08 7.74
CA LEU A 181 -12.97 -14.66 7.71
C LEU A 181 -12.48 -13.99 6.42
N ALA A 182 -11.27 -14.34 5.97
CA ALA A 182 -10.67 -13.78 4.76
C ALA A 182 -11.39 -14.22 3.48
N GLY A 183 -11.80 -15.49 3.44
CA GLY A 183 -12.16 -16.16 2.20
C GLY A 183 -10.93 -16.56 1.37
N PRO A 184 -11.11 -17.46 0.38
CA PRO A 184 -10.02 -17.92 -0.48
C PRO A 184 -9.69 -16.92 -1.61
N ASP A 185 -10.62 -16.01 -1.91
CA ASP A 185 -10.48 -15.03 -2.97
C ASP A 185 -9.96 -13.70 -2.44
N VAL A 186 -9.12 -13.02 -3.23
CA VAL A 186 -8.85 -11.60 -3.02
C VAL A 186 -10.16 -10.83 -3.23
N PRO A 187 -10.57 -9.95 -2.31
CA PRO A 187 -11.80 -9.19 -2.44
C PRO A 187 -11.90 -8.49 -3.80
N ALA A 188 -13.01 -8.71 -4.51
CA ALA A 188 -13.25 -8.14 -5.84
C ALA A 188 -14.28 -7.01 -5.82
N GLU A 189 -15.18 -7.02 -4.85
CA GLU A 189 -16.23 -6.01 -4.68
C GLU A 189 -15.71 -4.76 -3.97
N PRO A 190 -16.29 -3.57 -4.23
CA PRO A 190 -15.97 -2.36 -3.48
C PRO A 190 -16.07 -2.58 -1.97
N TYR A 191 -15.10 -2.04 -1.23
CA TYR A 191 -15.03 -2.20 0.22
C TYR A 191 -16.26 -1.64 0.94
N THR A 192 -16.82 -2.44 1.85
CA THR A 192 -17.69 -1.94 2.90
C THR A 192 -16.86 -1.57 4.14
N PRO A 193 -17.36 -0.70 5.04
CA PRO A 193 -16.71 -0.43 6.32
C PRO A 193 -16.44 -1.70 7.14
N GLN A 194 -17.30 -2.71 7.02
CA GLN A 194 -17.16 -4.00 7.70
C GLN A 194 -15.98 -4.81 7.17
N ASP A 195 -15.71 -4.77 5.86
CA ASP A 195 -14.58 -5.49 5.25
C ASP A 195 -13.22 -4.97 5.73
N LEU A 196 -13.15 -3.66 6.01
CA LEU A 196 -11.96 -2.96 6.48
C LEU A 196 -11.75 -3.07 7.99
N ALA A 197 -12.80 -3.41 8.74
CA ALA A 197 -12.74 -3.59 10.18
C ALA A 197 -12.10 -4.93 10.55
N ARG A 198 -11.59 -5.05 11.79
CA ARG A 198 -11.00 -6.30 12.28
C ARG A 198 -11.98 -7.47 12.14
N GLY A 199 -11.57 -8.52 11.42
CA GLY A 199 -12.40 -9.67 11.10
C GLY A 199 -13.15 -9.57 9.77
N GLY A 200 -13.09 -8.42 9.08
CA GLY A 200 -13.52 -8.27 7.69
C GLY A 200 -12.49 -8.83 6.72
N CYS A 201 -12.94 -9.20 5.51
CA CYS A 201 -12.09 -9.89 4.55
C CYS A 201 -10.84 -9.08 4.15
N VAL A 202 -11.01 -7.79 3.83
CA VAL A 202 -9.90 -6.91 3.42
C VAL A 202 -8.90 -6.71 4.57
N TYR A 203 -9.39 -6.60 5.81
CA TYR A 203 -8.53 -6.57 6.98
C TYR A 203 -7.67 -7.83 7.05
N GLU A 204 -8.25 -9.03 6.88
CA GLU A 204 -7.47 -10.27 6.96
C GLU A 204 -6.43 -10.41 5.85
N TRP A 205 -6.72 -9.92 4.64
CA TRP A 205 -5.79 -9.90 3.51
C TRP A 205 -4.62 -8.91 3.66
N THR A 206 -4.68 -7.98 4.61
CA THR A 206 -3.62 -6.98 4.84
C THR A 206 -2.90 -7.16 6.16
N TRP A 207 -3.51 -7.81 7.15
CA TRP A 207 -2.96 -8.00 8.50
C TRP A 207 -2.43 -9.40 8.79
N GLY A 208 -2.58 -10.33 7.84
CA GLY A 208 -2.25 -11.73 8.08
C GLY A 208 -0.78 -11.98 8.39
N ARG A 209 -0.51 -13.05 9.16
CA ARG A 209 0.82 -13.42 9.65
C ARG A 209 1.02 -14.92 9.65
N ASN A 210 2.29 -15.30 9.55
CA ASN A 210 2.76 -16.68 9.69
C ASN A 210 2.00 -17.67 8.80
N PRO A 211 1.92 -17.43 7.48
CA PRO A 211 1.34 -18.41 6.57
C PRO A 211 2.13 -19.72 6.64
N THR A 212 1.42 -20.85 6.54
CA THR A 212 2.04 -22.18 6.49
C THR A 212 2.31 -22.57 5.04
N GLY A 213 3.25 -23.50 4.80
CA GLY A 213 3.51 -24.01 3.44
C GLY A 213 2.25 -24.57 2.79
N GLU A 214 1.48 -25.39 3.53
CA GLU A 214 0.20 -25.93 3.05
C GLU A 214 -0.82 -24.84 2.66
N GLN A 215 -0.91 -23.76 3.43
CA GLN A 215 -1.79 -22.64 3.10
C GLN A 215 -1.30 -21.91 1.85
N ILE A 216 0.01 -21.69 1.73
CA ILE A 216 0.63 -21.05 0.57
C ILE A 216 0.34 -21.87 -0.68
N ASP A 217 0.55 -23.18 -0.65
CA ASP A 217 0.29 -24.09 -1.77
C ASP A 217 -1.19 -24.07 -2.17
N SER A 218 -2.09 -24.14 -1.18
CA SER A 218 -3.53 -24.10 -1.43
C SER A 218 -3.99 -22.76 -2.04
N LEU A 219 -3.48 -21.63 -1.54
CA LEU A 219 -3.79 -20.31 -2.10
C LEU A 219 -3.17 -20.12 -3.48
N ALA A 220 -1.95 -20.64 -3.71
CA ALA A 220 -1.28 -20.59 -5.00
C ALA A 220 -2.10 -21.33 -6.06
N GLU A 221 -2.56 -22.54 -5.76
CA GLU A 221 -3.43 -23.32 -6.64
C GLU A 221 -4.75 -22.59 -6.90
N HIS A 222 -5.43 -22.09 -5.85
CA HIS A 222 -6.72 -21.41 -5.99
C HIS A 222 -6.63 -20.10 -6.78
N LEU A 223 -5.60 -19.29 -6.55
CA LEU A 223 -5.42 -17.98 -7.19
C LEU A 223 -4.70 -18.07 -8.55
N GLY A 224 -4.19 -19.26 -8.92
CA GLY A 224 -3.36 -19.45 -10.10
C GLY A 224 -2.06 -18.65 -10.02
N ALA A 225 -1.42 -18.66 -8.85
CA ALA A 225 -0.11 -18.07 -8.62
C ALA A 225 0.97 -19.17 -8.60
N GLU A 226 2.11 -18.90 -9.22
CA GLU A 226 3.32 -19.71 -9.11
C GLU A 226 4.22 -19.22 -7.98
N TYR A 227 4.23 -17.91 -7.74
CA TYR A 227 5.04 -17.26 -6.71
C TYR A 227 4.28 -16.15 -6.04
N PHE A 228 4.41 -16.06 -4.71
CA PHE A 228 4.01 -14.88 -3.96
C PHE A 228 5.22 -13.99 -3.67
N VAL A 229 5.05 -12.69 -3.86
CA VAL A 229 6.00 -11.67 -3.38
C VAL A 229 5.28 -10.83 -2.33
N LEU A 230 5.71 -10.97 -1.08
CA LEU A 230 5.05 -10.41 0.09
C LEU A 230 5.92 -9.36 0.80
N ALA A 231 5.28 -8.55 1.66
CA ALA A 231 5.92 -7.56 2.51
C ALA A 231 5.51 -7.80 3.99
N HIS A 232 5.23 -6.74 4.77
CA HIS A 232 4.70 -6.78 6.15
C HIS A 232 5.64 -7.35 7.24
N LYS A 233 6.56 -8.25 6.91
CA LYS A 233 7.50 -8.88 7.83
C LYS A 233 8.87 -8.20 7.74
N ARG A 234 9.37 -7.71 8.88
CA ARG A 234 10.76 -7.25 8.98
C ARG A 234 11.73 -8.42 8.81
N ILE A 235 12.59 -8.31 7.80
CA ILE A 235 13.67 -9.26 7.51
C ILE A 235 15.01 -8.53 7.59
N GLU A 236 16.02 -9.13 8.23
CA GLU A 236 17.32 -8.49 8.42
C GLU A 236 18.09 -8.31 7.11
N THR A 237 18.01 -9.28 6.21
CA THR A 237 18.64 -9.30 4.88
C THR A 237 17.84 -8.54 3.80
N ALA A 238 16.83 -7.77 4.21
CA ALA A 238 15.84 -7.09 3.37
C ALA A 238 14.88 -7.98 2.56
N HIS A 239 15.29 -9.19 2.18
CA HIS A 239 14.41 -10.21 1.57
C HIS A 239 14.81 -11.62 2.02
N GLU A 240 13.87 -12.54 1.95
CA GLU A 240 14.05 -13.97 2.13
C GLU A 240 13.28 -14.72 1.05
N ILE A 241 13.76 -15.90 0.66
CA ILE A 241 13.09 -16.81 -0.27
C ILE A 241 12.78 -18.07 0.55
N VAL A 242 11.51 -18.47 0.56
CA VAL A 242 10.98 -19.61 1.32
C VAL A 242 10.50 -20.67 0.35
#